data_AF-A0A519YMM2-F1
#
_entry.id   AF-A0A519YMM2-F1
#
_cell.length_a   1.000
_cell.length_b   1.000
_cell.length_c   1.000
_cell.angle_alpha   90.00
_cell.angle_beta   90.00
_cell.angle_gamma   90.00
#
_symmetry.space_group_name_H-M   'P 1'
#
loop_
_entity.id
_entity.type
_entity.pdbx_description
1 polymer ?
#
loop_
_entity_poly.entity_id
_entity_poly.type
_entity_poly.pdbx_seq_one_letter_code
_entity_poly.pdbx_strand_id
1 'polypeptide(L)'
;MHKRLCLTSGLLFIAARLLGAPITLVSPDKRIHVDVDLKGKISYSVSVGGTPLLRDSYLQLNLPTEHLGERPQLHQKASTAVNTSSQPVVPFTNST
;
A
#
# COMPACT_ATOMS: atom_id res chain seq x y z
N MET A 1 -11.28 37.26 -23.48
CA MET A 1 -11.79 36.05 -22.78
C MET A 1 -10.75 34.92 -22.64
N HIS A 2 -9.75 34.83 -23.54
CA HIS A 2 -8.70 33.77 -23.50
C HIS A 2 -7.82 33.72 -22.24
N LYS A 3 -7.47 34.87 -21.65
CA LYS A 3 -6.62 34.92 -20.45
C LYS A 3 -7.30 34.31 -19.20
N ARG A 4 -8.63 34.41 -19.08
CA ARG A 4 -9.39 33.83 -17.97
C ARG A 4 -9.56 32.32 -18.13
N LEU A 5 -9.73 31.84 -19.36
CA LEU A 5 -9.83 30.41 -19.68
C LEU A 5 -8.51 29.66 -19.44
N CYS A 6 -7.37 30.31 -19.71
CA CYS A 6 -6.05 29.76 -19.44
C CYS A 6 -5.76 29.67 -17.93
N LEU A 7 -6.22 30.66 -17.15
CA LEU A 7 -6.06 30.67 -15.69
C LEU A 7 -6.90 29.57 -15.02
N THR A 8 -8.16 29.39 -15.46
CA THR A 8 -9.05 28.35 -14.92
C THR A 8 -8.60 26.94 -15.31
N SER A 9 -8.08 26.75 -16.53
CA SER A 9 -7.50 25.48 -16.95
C SER A 9 -6.24 25.13 -16.13
N GLY A 10 -5.35 26.10 -15.89
CA GLY A 10 -4.16 25.90 -15.06
C GLY A 10 -4.50 25.52 -13.61
N LEU A 11 -5.52 26.15 -13.01
CA LEU A 11 -5.97 25.82 -11.65
C LEU A 11 -6.56 24.40 -11.55
N LEU A 12 -7.29 23.95 -12.57
CA LEU A 12 -7.85 22.60 -12.65
C LEU A 12 -6.75 21.52 -12.78
N PHE A 13 -5.68 21.80 -13.53
CA PHE A 13 -4.52 20.91 -13.65
C PHE A 13 -3.71 20.80 -12.36
N ILE A 14 -3.62 21.87 -11.56
CA ILE A 14 -2.94 21.85 -10.25
C ILE A 14 -3.76 21.05 -9.23
N ALA A 15 -5.09 21.22 -9.21
CA ALA A 15 -5.98 20.45 -8.35
C ALA A 15 -5.93 18.94 -8.66
N ALA A 16 -5.80 18.57 -9.93
CA ALA A 16 -5.65 17.18 -10.35
C ALA A 16 -4.33 16.52 -9.91
N ARG A 17 -3.32 17.30 -9.47
CA ARG A 17 -2.04 16.74 -8.97
C ARG A 17 -2.08 16.37 -7.49
N LEU A 18 -3.14 16.70 -6.75
CA LEU A 18 -3.34 16.32 -5.34
C LEU A 18 -3.89 14.88 -5.17
N LEU A 19 -3.69 14.02 -6.18
CA LEU A 19 -4.17 12.64 -6.18
C LEU A 19 -3.32 11.77 -5.23
N GLY A 20 -3.95 11.34 -4.13
CA GLY A 20 -3.60 10.17 -3.32
C GLY A 20 -2.26 10.21 -2.59
N ALA A 21 -2.29 10.44 -1.27
CA ALA A 21 -1.10 10.25 -0.44
C ALA A 21 -0.58 8.80 -0.57
N PRO A 22 0.74 8.58 -0.73
CA PRO A 22 1.29 7.25 -0.87
C PRO A 22 0.98 6.38 0.35
N ILE A 23 0.87 5.07 0.11
CA ILE A 23 0.70 4.06 1.15
C ILE A 23 2.07 3.43 1.38
N THR A 24 2.82 3.99 2.32
CA THR A 24 4.14 3.47 2.72
C THR A 24 4.07 2.98 4.16
N LEU A 25 4.52 1.75 4.38
CA LEU A 25 4.69 1.15 5.71
C LEU A 25 6.18 0.95 5.99
N VAL A 26 6.58 1.19 7.23
CA VAL A 26 7.99 1.14 7.65
C VAL A 26 8.08 0.31 8.92
N SER A 27 9.07 -0.59 8.99
CA SER A 27 9.33 -1.37 10.20
C SER A 27 9.76 -0.48 11.38
N PRO A 28 9.65 -0.95 12.64
CA PRO A 28 10.05 -0.17 13.80
C PRO A 28 11.51 0.32 13.77
N ASP A 29 12.42 -0.51 13.24
CA ASP A 29 13.85 -0.20 13.06
C ASP A 29 14.15 0.59 11.77
N LYS A 30 13.11 0.89 10.97
CA LYS A 30 13.16 1.62 9.70
C LYS A 30 13.99 0.97 8.61
N ARG A 31 14.28 -0.33 8.73
CA ARG A 31 15.05 -1.04 7.70
C ARG A 31 14.15 -1.58 6.62
N ILE A 32 12.94 -2.03 6.94
CA ILE A 32 12.00 -2.58 5.97
C ILE A 32 11.03 -1.48 5.55
N HIS A 33 10.93 -1.26 4.25
CA HIS A 33 9.95 -0.36 3.64
C HIS A 33 9.04 -1.17 2.72
N VAL A 34 7.74 -0.92 2.82
CA VAL A 34 6.73 -1.47 1.92
C VAL A 34 5.96 -0.32 1.30
N ASP A 35 6.07 -0.18 -0.01
CA ASP A 35 5.32 0.82 -0.78
C ASP A 35 4.19 0.14 -1.54
N VAL A 36 2.97 0.66 -1.44
CA VAL A 36 1.78 0.12 -2.09
C VAL A 36 1.24 1.13 -3.12
N ASP A 37 1.05 0.66 -4.35
CA ASP A 37 0.39 1.38 -5.44
C ASP A 37 -0.96 0.71 -5.75
N LEU A 38 -1.99 1.51 -6.00
CA LEU A 38 -3.35 1.06 -6.29
C LEU A 38 -3.77 1.34 -7.75
N LYS A 39 -2.83 1.75 -8.62
CA LYS A 39 -3.10 1.97 -10.04
C LYS A 39 -3.47 0.68 -10.75
N GLY A 40 -4.77 0.50 -10.98
CA GLY A 40 -5.32 -0.61 -11.77
C GLY A 40 -5.34 -1.95 -11.04
N LYS A 41 -4.38 -2.24 -10.17
CA LYS A 41 -4.34 -3.39 -9.26
C LYS A 41 -3.59 -3.03 -7.99
N ILE A 42 -3.79 -3.80 -6.93
CA ILE A 42 -3.02 -3.64 -5.69
C ILE A 42 -1.60 -4.16 -5.94
N SER A 43 -0.64 -3.26 -6.05
CA SER A 43 0.78 -3.59 -6.25
C SER A 43 1.60 -3.15 -5.04
N TYR A 44 2.66 -3.88 -4.73
CA TYR A 44 3.56 -3.54 -3.64
C TYR A 44 5.02 -3.84 -3.99
N SER A 45 5.90 -3.04 -3.41
CA SER A 45 7.35 -3.23 -3.45
C SER A 45 7.91 -3.27 -2.04
N VAL A 46 8.95 -4.07 -1.82
CA VAL A 46 9.60 -4.22 -0.51
C VAL A 46 11.09 -3.93 -0.67
N SER A 47 11.63 -3.08 0.19
CA SER A 47 13.07 -2.85 0.30
C SER A 47 13.56 -3.03 1.74
N VAL A 48 14.82 -3.44 1.88
CA VAL A 48 15.50 -3.61 3.16
C VAL A 48 16.81 -2.85 3.16
N GLY A 49 16.95 -1.87 4.07
CA GLY A 49 18.12 -0.99 4.13
C GLY A 49 18.37 -0.24 2.82
N GLY A 50 17.30 0.13 2.10
CA GLY A 50 17.37 0.76 0.78
C GLY A 50 17.64 -0.21 -0.39
N THR A 51 17.88 -1.50 -0.13
CA THR A 51 18.05 -2.50 -1.18
C THR A 51 16.70 -3.11 -1.56
N PRO A 52 16.25 -3.02 -2.83
CA PRO A 52 15.00 -3.63 -3.27
C PRO A 52 15.06 -5.17 -3.17
N LEU A 53 14.06 -5.78 -2.54
CA LEU A 53 13.90 -7.25 -2.47
C LEU A 53 12.73 -7.74 -3.33
N LEU A 54 11.60 -7.02 -3.31
CA LEU A 54 10.44 -7.29 -4.15
C LEU A 54 10.09 -6.02 -4.92
N ARG A 55 9.74 -6.17 -6.20
CA ARG A 55 9.38 -5.08 -7.10
C ARG A 55 8.10 -5.42 -7.83
N ASP A 56 7.16 -4.48 -7.83
CA ASP A 56 5.92 -4.54 -8.63
C ASP A 56 5.13 -5.86 -8.46
N SER A 57 5.23 -6.47 -7.27
CA SER A 57 4.42 -7.63 -6.90
C SER A 57 2.97 -7.20 -6.77
N TYR A 58 2.00 -8.08 -7.06
CA TYR A 58 0.59 -7.72 -7.00
C TYR A 58 -0.22 -8.67 -6.13
N LEU A 59 -1.30 -8.14 -5.57
CA LEU A 59 -2.27 -8.84 -4.74
C LEU A 59 -3.62 -8.85 -5.46
N GLN A 60 -4.15 -10.04 -5.71
CA GLN A 60 -5.46 -10.24 -6.29
C GLN A 60 -6.00 -11.60 -5.87
N LEU A 61 -7.30 -11.68 -5.57
CA LEU A 61 -8.02 -12.94 -5.41
C LEU A 61 -8.93 -13.15 -6.61
N ASN A 62 -8.74 -14.28 -7.30
CA ASN A 62 -9.56 -14.68 -8.43
C ASN A 62 -10.67 -15.60 -7.96
N LEU A 63 -11.91 -15.14 -8.07
CA LEU A 63 -13.12 -15.92 -7.86
C LEU A 63 -13.71 -16.31 -9.23
N PRO A 64 -14.62 -17.29 -9.31
CA PRO A 64 -15.19 -17.73 -10.58
C PRO A 64 -15.90 -16.61 -11.38
N THR A 65 -16.45 -15.61 -10.68
CA THR A 65 -17.26 -14.54 -11.27
C THR A 65 -16.64 -13.15 -11.13
N GLU A 66 -15.55 -13.00 -10.36
CA GLU A 66 -14.96 -11.69 -10.09
C GLU A 66 -13.47 -11.75 -9.71
N HIS A 67 -12.81 -10.60 -9.80
CA HIS A 67 -11.40 -10.43 -9.46
C HIS A 67 -11.25 -9.37 -8.35
N LEU A 68 -11.15 -9.81 -7.10
CA LEU A 68 -10.97 -8.91 -5.97
C LEU A 68 -9.55 -8.33 -5.99
N GLY A 69 -9.44 -7.00 -6.01
CA GLY A 69 -8.17 -6.29 -6.12
C GLY A 69 -7.91 -5.71 -7.51
N GLU A 70 -8.80 -5.93 -8.49
CA GLU A 70 -8.79 -5.22 -9.77
C GLU A 70 -9.44 -3.84 -9.63
N ARG A 71 -8.82 -2.82 -10.26
CA ARG A 71 -9.22 -1.39 -10.23
C ARG A 71 -9.64 -0.91 -8.83
N PRO A 72 -8.79 -1.14 -7.80
CA PRO A 72 -9.15 -0.83 -6.42
C PRO A 72 -9.27 0.68 -6.24
N GLN A 73 -10.21 1.10 -5.39
CA GLN A 73 -10.33 2.49 -4.95
C GLN A 73 -10.05 2.58 -3.45
N LEU A 74 -9.13 3.46 -3.07
CA LEU A 74 -8.81 3.66 -1.66
C LEU A 74 -9.93 4.43 -0.97
N HIS A 75 -10.70 3.74 -0.14
CA HIS A 75 -11.75 4.37 0.66
C HIS A 75 -11.17 5.05 1.93
N GLN A 76 -10.31 4.35 2.65
CA GLN A 76 -9.70 4.84 3.89
C GLN A 76 -8.33 4.19 4.12
N LYS A 77 -7.42 4.93 4.77
CA LYS A 77 -6.14 4.43 5.28
C LYS A 77 -6.09 4.61 6.79
N ALA A 78 -5.76 3.56 7.52
CA ALA A 78 -5.50 3.59 8.96
C ALA A 78 -4.21 2.82 9.26
N SER A 79 -3.41 3.30 10.21
CA SER A 79 -2.14 2.68 10.61
C SER A 79 -1.99 2.74 12.12
N THR A 80 -1.61 1.63 12.72
CA THR A 80 -1.44 1.49 14.17
C THR A 80 -0.14 0.73 14.45
N ALA A 81 0.64 1.20 15.42
CA ALA A 81 1.79 0.47 15.92
C ALA A 81 1.34 -0.59 16.93
N VAL A 82 1.86 -1.82 16.81
CA VAL A 82 1.57 -2.93 17.72
C VAL A 82 2.87 -3.36 18.39
N ASN A 83 2.86 -3.41 19.73
CA ASN A 83 3.95 -3.92 20.54
C ASN A 83 3.38 -4.73 21.70
N THR A 84 3.26 -6.04 21.49
CA THR A 84 2.71 -6.98 22.46
C THR A 84 3.67 -8.15 22.65
N SER A 85 3.62 -8.78 23.81
CA SER A 85 4.36 -9.99 24.10
C SER A 85 3.40 -11.18 24.11
N SER A 86 3.86 -12.32 23.60
CA SER A 86 3.12 -13.58 23.60
C SER A 86 3.97 -14.65 24.28
N GLN A 87 3.34 -15.48 25.12
CA GLN A 87 3.96 -16.64 25.77
C GLN A 87 3.35 -17.91 25.17
N PRO A 88 3.94 -18.46 24.09
CA PRO A 88 3.41 -19.66 23.47
C PRO A 88 3.59 -20.86 24.40
N VAL A 89 2.51 -21.60 24.64
CA VAL A 89 2.57 -22.89 25.32
C VAL A 89 2.78 -23.97 24.27
N VAL A 90 3.92 -24.65 24.32
CA VAL A 90 4.18 -25.81 23.47
C VAL A 90 3.80 -27.06 24.27
N PRO A 91 2.75 -27.80 23.89
CA PRO A 91 2.40 -29.03 24.57
C PRO A 91 3.49 -30.10 24.32
N PHE A 92 4.04 -30.66 25.39
CA PHE A 92 4.91 -31.83 25.34
C PHE A 92 4.07 -33.08 25.09
N THR A 93 3.73 -33.34 23.82
CA THR A 93 3.16 -34.63 23.40
C THR A 93 4.19 -35.34 22.53
N ASN A 94 5.20 -35.96 23.14
CA ASN A 94 6.08 -37.02 22.61
C ASN A 94 7.38 -37.12 23.46
N SER A 95 7.27 -37.41 24.75
CA SER A 95 8.38 -38.03 25.48
C SER A 95 8.06 -39.52 25.60
N THR A 96 8.86 -40.32 24.90
CA THR A 96 8.80 -41.80 24.79
C THR A 96 8.77 -42.51 26.13
#